data_AF-A0A2T7NZV4-F1
#
_entry.id   AF-A0A2T7NZV4-F1
#
_cell.length_a   1.000
_cell.length_b   1.000
_cell.length_c   1.000
_cell.angle_alpha   90.00
_cell.angle_beta   90.00
_cell.angle_gamma   90.00
#
_symmetry.space_group_name_H-M   'P 1'
#
loop_
_entity.id
_entity.type
_entity.pdbx_description
1 polymer ?
#
loop_
_entity_poly.entity_id
_entity_poly.type
_entity_poly.pdbx_seq_one_letter_code
_entity_poly.pdbx_strand_id
1 'polypeptide(L)'
;MDHTTPANDSSSQQVSGTQQVGSQTDLKGFAKTVSEQKEWITNVRHSQGRASFPKVDAVNCTKIWGNDQQEVRAAHDYQQSHGTQPTKNVRHYLQETANCTSYLLNGGFLSASVDEKELSFPLAFSLAAYKDVEQVERLLRAVYRPHNVYCIHPDNKSSDDFHSSLRFIAGCLPNVNIVERPLSEVDDKERKHFQRYKVWMYDVKNYTGVCDGKAVRGVCHFGVGDVPRMVVSPHLFANKFSYDFMPLAYDCVEEWYWHKVHLENVGQAPTLNLTPYEMSTMVTKRYDGPVKIWE
;
A
#
# COMPACT_ATOMS: atom_id res chain seq x y z
N MET A 1 21.65 68.92 -32.15
CA MET A 1 20.50 69.33 -31.31
C MET A 1 20.07 68.09 -30.56
N ASP A 2 20.80 67.79 -29.50
CA ASP A 2 20.44 66.75 -28.52
C ASP A 2 19.46 67.38 -27.54
N HIS A 3 18.29 66.76 -27.40
CA HIS A 3 17.36 67.05 -26.31
C HIS A 3 17.20 65.83 -25.42
N THR A 4 17.67 66.05 -24.20
CA THR A 4 17.70 65.19 -23.03
C THR A 4 16.40 65.34 -22.22
N THR A 5 15.90 64.22 -21.69
CA THR A 5 15.14 64.04 -20.41
C THR A 5 13.71 64.66 -20.28
N PRO A 6 12.84 64.24 -19.31
CA PRO A 6 13.13 63.55 -18.03
C PRO A 6 12.21 62.38 -17.59
N ALA A 7 12.66 61.73 -16.52
CA ALA A 7 11.92 60.85 -15.62
C ALA A 7 11.05 61.63 -14.61
N ASN A 8 9.99 60.99 -14.09
CA ASN A 8 9.39 61.11 -12.74
C ASN A 8 7.98 60.49 -12.75
N ASP A 9 7.36 59.97 -11.69
CA ASP A 9 7.76 59.56 -10.33
C ASP A 9 6.44 59.10 -9.63
N SER A 10 6.52 58.08 -8.76
CA SER A 10 5.67 57.84 -7.58
C SER A 10 4.12 57.66 -7.78
N SER A 11 3.34 56.94 -6.97
CA SER A 11 3.51 56.34 -5.65
C SER A 11 2.41 55.27 -5.40
N SER A 12 2.80 54.24 -4.66
CA SER A 12 2.06 53.52 -3.60
C SER A 12 0.58 53.15 -3.74
N GLN A 13 0.29 51.85 -3.71
CA GLN A 13 -0.51 51.29 -2.62
C GLN A 13 0.16 50.03 -2.05
N GLN A 14 0.56 50.11 -0.78
CA GLN A 14 0.91 48.98 0.05
C GLN A 14 -0.35 48.12 0.29
N VAL A 15 -0.23 46.81 0.08
CA VAL A 15 -1.04 45.84 0.83
C VAL A 15 -0.06 45.03 1.66
N SER A 16 0.05 45.44 2.91
CA SER A 16 0.64 44.68 4.01
C SER A 16 -0.22 43.45 4.27
N GLY A 17 0.39 42.28 4.13
CA GLY A 17 -0.22 41.01 4.46
C GLY A 17 0.87 39.98 4.55
N THR A 18 1.53 39.90 5.70
CA THR A 18 2.35 38.76 6.10
C THR A 18 1.48 37.51 6.12
N GLN A 19 1.32 36.85 4.97
CA GLN A 19 1.01 35.43 4.96
C GLN A 19 2.31 34.71 5.28
N GLN A 20 2.41 34.23 6.52
CA GLN A 20 3.35 33.16 6.85
C GLN A 20 3.06 32.00 5.91
N VAL A 21 3.90 31.86 4.89
CA VAL A 21 4.05 30.63 4.14
C VAL A 21 4.60 29.61 5.14
N GLY A 22 3.73 28.73 5.64
CA GLY A 22 4.10 27.64 6.54
C GLY A 22 5.27 26.87 5.94
N SER A 23 6.35 26.76 6.72
CA SER A 23 7.65 26.35 6.25
C SER A 23 7.67 24.90 5.76
N GLN A 24 8.41 24.75 4.67
CA GLN A 24 8.64 23.56 3.86
C GLN A 24 9.54 22.50 4.56
N THR A 25 9.34 22.21 5.85
CA THR A 25 10.32 21.45 6.69
C THR A 25 9.80 20.29 7.54
N ASP A 26 8.51 19.98 7.61
CA ASP A 26 7.98 19.16 8.72
C ASP A 26 8.08 17.62 8.61
N LEU A 27 8.77 17.06 7.61
CA LEU A 27 8.91 15.59 7.49
C LEU A 27 10.36 15.06 7.43
N LYS A 28 11.35 15.94 7.61
CA LYS A 28 12.75 15.50 7.81
C LYS A 28 13.15 15.29 9.27
N GLY A 29 12.24 15.52 10.22
CA GLY A 29 12.41 15.15 11.61
C GLY A 29 11.70 13.84 11.88
N PHE A 30 12.41 12.71 11.77
CA PHE A 30 11.91 11.43 12.28
C PHE A 30 11.59 11.61 13.77
N ALA A 31 10.31 11.53 14.13
CA ALA A 31 9.87 11.31 15.49
C ALA A 31 10.51 10.00 15.98
N LYS A 32 11.47 10.14 16.91
CA LYS A 32 12.32 9.04 17.40
C LYS A 32 11.55 8.01 18.23
N THR A 33 10.36 8.38 18.68
CA THR A 33 9.53 7.54 19.54
C THR A 33 8.13 7.32 18.96
N VAL A 34 7.53 6.18 19.31
CA VAL A 34 6.13 5.84 18.99
C VAL A 34 5.15 6.91 19.50
N SER A 35 5.48 7.58 20.61
CA SER A 35 4.66 8.64 21.21
C SER A 35 4.63 9.91 20.35
N GLU A 36 5.78 10.37 19.86
CA GLU A 36 5.88 11.53 18.96
C GLU A 36 5.17 11.26 17.62
N GLN A 37 5.27 10.03 17.11
CA GLN A 37 4.55 9.62 15.90
C GLN A 37 3.03 9.64 16.13
N LYS A 38 2.55 9.14 17.28
CA LYS A 38 1.13 9.17 17.66
C LYS A 38 0.59 10.59 17.78
N GLU A 39 1.35 11.50 18.39
CA GLU A 39 0.97 12.90 18.52
C GLU A 39 0.87 13.57 17.14
N TRP A 40 1.85 13.34 16.26
CA TRP A 40 1.84 13.84 14.88
C TRP A 40 0.62 13.34 14.10
N ILE A 41 0.33 12.03 14.14
CA ILE A 41 -0.83 11.44 13.44
C ILE A 41 -2.14 11.99 13.96
N THR A 42 -2.24 12.16 15.28
CA THR A 42 -3.46 12.68 15.92
C THR A 42 -3.70 14.12 15.45
N ASN A 43 -2.68 14.97 15.50
CA ASN A 43 -2.77 16.38 15.07
C ASN A 43 -3.11 16.51 13.57
N VAL A 44 -2.58 15.63 12.71
CA VAL A 44 -2.85 15.64 11.27
C VAL A 44 -4.25 15.09 10.94
N ARG A 45 -4.73 14.03 11.60
CA ARG A 45 -6.09 13.47 11.36
C ARG A 45 -7.21 14.38 11.85
N HIS A 46 -6.98 15.20 12.87
CA HIS A 46 -7.98 16.14 13.37
C HIS A 46 -8.18 17.36 12.46
N SER A 47 -7.20 17.70 11.61
CA SER A 47 -7.22 18.91 10.80
C SER A 47 -7.73 18.71 9.36
N GLN A 48 -7.71 17.48 8.82
CA GLN A 48 -8.21 17.18 7.47
C GLN A 48 -9.06 15.91 7.43
N GLY A 49 -10.15 15.95 6.65
CA GLY A 49 -11.07 14.82 6.46
C GLY A 49 -10.35 13.56 5.98
N ARG A 50 -10.91 12.38 6.31
CA ARG A 50 -10.34 11.08 5.87
C ARG A 50 -10.40 10.99 4.34
N ALA A 51 -9.32 10.51 3.72
CA ALA A 51 -9.33 10.18 2.30
C ALA A 51 -10.44 9.15 2.01
N SER A 52 -11.10 9.29 0.85
CA SER A 52 -12.03 8.29 0.37
C SER A 52 -11.31 6.97 0.16
N PHE A 53 -11.95 5.87 0.57
CA PHE A 53 -11.42 4.55 0.28
C PHE A 53 -11.44 4.28 -1.22
N PRO A 54 -10.43 3.55 -1.76
CA PRO A 54 -10.45 3.10 -3.15
C PRO A 54 -11.76 2.41 -3.50
N LYS A 55 -12.35 2.81 -4.62
CA LYS A 55 -13.57 2.24 -5.18
C LYS A 55 -13.33 1.93 -6.65
N VAL A 56 -13.74 0.75 -7.08
CA VAL A 56 -13.71 0.31 -8.46
C VAL A 56 -15.06 0.65 -9.10
N ASP A 57 -15.04 1.58 -10.06
CA ASP A 57 -16.25 1.99 -10.78
C ASP A 57 -16.55 1.09 -11.98
N ALA A 58 -15.53 0.39 -12.49
CA ALA A 58 -15.61 -0.44 -13.68
C ALA A 58 -16.54 -1.66 -13.51
N VAL A 59 -16.61 -2.23 -12.30
CA VAL A 59 -17.32 -3.47 -12.00
C VAL A 59 -17.86 -3.43 -10.56
N ASN A 60 -18.87 -4.25 -10.26
CA ASN A 60 -19.38 -4.39 -8.90
C ASN A 60 -18.56 -5.41 -8.11
N CYS A 61 -17.48 -4.94 -7.45
CA CYS A 61 -16.63 -5.82 -6.64
C CYS A 61 -17.41 -6.56 -5.53
N THR A 62 -18.51 -6.00 -5.02
CA THR A 62 -19.36 -6.69 -4.03
C THR A 62 -20.01 -7.96 -4.56
N LYS A 63 -20.47 -7.92 -5.81
CA LYS A 63 -21.00 -9.10 -6.49
C LYS A 63 -19.88 -10.08 -6.84
N ILE A 64 -18.70 -9.59 -7.25
CA ILE A 64 -17.54 -10.44 -7.54
C ILE A 64 -17.12 -11.22 -6.31
N TRP A 65 -16.87 -10.57 -5.17
CA TRP A 65 -16.46 -11.29 -3.95
C TRP A 65 -17.60 -12.16 -3.37
N GLY A 66 -18.86 -11.84 -3.71
CA GLY A 66 -20.05 -12.66 -3.45
C GLY A 66 -20.22 -13.85 -4.40
N ASN A 67 -19.27 -14.06 -5.32
CA ASN A 67 -19.27 -15.13 -6.31
C ASN A 67 -20.43 -15.09 -7.33
N ASP A 68 -20.95 -13.89 -7.63
CA ASP A 68 -21.93 -13.68 -8.70
C ASP A 68 -21.30 -13.98 -10.07
N GLN A 69 -21.69 -15.10 -10.67
CA GLN A 69 -21.13 -15.56 -11.95
C GLN A 69 -21.48 -14.65 -13.13
N GLN A 70 -22.52 -13.82 -13.03
CA GLN A 70 -22.83 -12.83 -14.06
C GLN A 70 -21.84 -11.67 -13.97
N GLU A 71 -21.57 -11.17 -12.77
CA GLU A 71 -20.62 -10.07 -12.57
C GLU A 71 -19.18 -10.50 -12.89
N VAL A 72 -18.78 -11.72 -12.51
CA VAL A 72 -17.44 -12.26 -12.85
C VAL A 72 -17.25 -12.31 -14.37
N ARG A 73 -18.27 -12.74 -15.12
CA ARG A 73 -18.23 -12.74 -16.59
C ARG A 73 -18.15 -11.32 -17.17
N ALA A 74 -18.96 -10.41 -16.65
CA ALA A 74 -18.91 -9.00 -17.08
C ALA A 74 -17.54 -8.36 -16.81
N ALA A 75 -16.89 -8.70 -15.69
CA ALA A 75 -15.55 -8.22 -15.35
C ALA A 75 -14.48 -8.78 -16.30
N HIS A 76 -14.60 -10.03 -16.73
CA HIS A 76 -13.75 -10.59 -17.78
C HIS A 76 -13.91 -9.84 -19.10
N ASP A 77 -15.15 -9.61 -19.54
CA ASP A 77 -15.45 -8.89 -20.78
C ASP A 77 -14.92 -7.44 -20.74
N TYR A 78 -15.06 -6.78 -19.58
CA TYR A 78 -14.51 -5.44 -19.34
C TYR A 78 -12.97 -5.44 -19.47
N GLN A 79 -12.29 -6.36 -18.78
CA GLN A 79 -10.82 -6.43 -18.81
C GLN A 79 -10.30 -6.71 -20.22
N GLN A 80 -10.96 -7.60 -20.97
CA GLN A 80 -10.58 -7.94 -22.34
C GLN A 80 -10.76 -6.76 -23.31
N SER A 81 -11.82 -5.96 -23.13
CA SER A 81 -12.11 -4.81 -23.99
C SER A 81 -11.26 -3.58 -23.68
N HIS A 82 -10.91 -3.35 -22.42
CA HIS A 82 -10.20 -2.13 -21.99
C HIS A 82 -8.69 -2.34 -21.80
N GLY A 83 -8.23 -3.60 -21.70
CA GLY A 83 -6.81 -3.92 -21.48
C GLY A 83 -6.29 -3.41 -20.14
N THR A 84 -4.98 -3.25 -20.04
CA THR A 84 -4.29 -2.77 -18.82
C THR A 84 -3.91 -1.30 -18.94
N GLN A 85 -4.03 -0.54 -17.86
CA GLN A 85 -3.56 0.84 -17.80
C GLN A 85 -2.04 0.90 -17.54
N PRO A 86 -1.32 1.88 -18.10
CA PRO A 86 0.07 2.13 -17.73
C PRO A 86 0.19 2.44 -16.23
N THR A 87 1.19 1.87 -15.58
CA THR A 87 1.51 2.19 -14.18
C THR A 87 2.10 3.60 -14.06
N LYS A 88 2.06 4.16 -12.85
CA LYS A 88 2.78 5.39 -12.51
C LYS A 88 4.27 5.29 -12.87
N ASN A 89 4.82 6.37 -13.41
CA ASN A 89 6.26 6.52 -13.65
C ASN A 89 6.93 7.33 -12.53
N VAL A 90 8.26 7.41 -12.57
CA VAL A 90 9.07 8.11 -11.55
C VAL A 90 8.69 9.58 -11.34
N ARG A 91 8.24 10.28 -12.39
CA ARG A 91 7.80 11.69 -12.27
C ARG A 91 6.51 11.82 -11.47
N HIS A 92 5.57 10.88 -11.61
CA HIS A 92 4.36 10.87 -10.79
C HIS A 92 4.74 10.74 -9.31
N TYR A 93 5.62 9.80 -8.98
CA TYR A 93 6.09 9.63 -7.61
C TYR A 93 6.79 10.89 -7.08
N LEU A 94 7.72 11.47 -7.82
CA LEU A 94 8.39 12.72 -7.44
C LEU A 94 7.39 13.85 -7.13
N GLN A 95 6.33 13.99 -7.93
CA GLN A 95 5.32 15.04 -7.77
C GLN A 95 4.38 14.75 -6.59
N GLU A 96 3.85 13.53 -6.50
CA GLU A 96 2.93 13.13 -5.44
C GLU A 96 3.59 13.17 -4.06
N THR A 97 4.88 12.82 -3.96
CA THR A 97 5.65 12.84 -2.70
C THR A 97 6.29 14.19 -2.40
N ALA A 98 6.10 15.22 -3.24
CA ALA A 98 6.68 16.55 -3.01
C ALA A 98 6.15 17.20 -1.72
N ASN A 99 4.91 16.87 -1.34
CA ASN A 99 4.32 17.19 -0.04
C ASN A 99 3.93 15.89 0.66
N CYS A 100 4.80 15.41 1.54
CA CYS A 100 4.57 14.13 2.21
C CYS A 100 3.31 14.14 3.11
N THR A 101 2.90 15.26 3.70
CA THR A 101 1.64 15.33 4.45
C THR A 101 0.45 15.03 3.54
N SER A 102 0.38 15.69 2.38
CA SER A 102 -0.66 15.44 1.39
C SER A 102 -0.58 14.01 0.82
N TYR A 103 0.62 13.50 0.56
CA TYR A 103 0.84 12.14 0.09
C TYR A 103 0.28 11.10 1.06
N LEU A 104 0.58 11.23 2.37
CA LEU A 104 0.14 10.28 3.38
C LEU A 104 -1.37 10.34 3.63
N LEU A 105 -1.93 11.56 3.68
CA LEU A 105 -3.37 11.76 3.88
C LEU A 105 -4.18 11.30 2.67
N ASN A 106 -3.92 11.89 1.50
CA ASN A 106 -4.70 11.66 0.29
C ASN A 106 -4.39 10.29 -0.32
N GLY A 107 -3.15 9.81 -0.15
CA GLY A 107 -2.75 8.49 -0.58
C GLY A 107 -3.41 7.37 0.21
N GLY A 108 -3.94 7.64 1.41
CA GLY A 108 -4.68 6.68 2.23
C GLY A 108 -3.83 5.88 3.23
N PHE A 109 -2.57 6.26 3.44
CA PHE A 109 -1.67 5.58 4.39
C PHE A 109 -2.14 5.71 5.84
N LEU A 110 -2.90 6.77 6.16
CA LEU A 110 -3.43 7.04 7.50
C LEU A 110 -4.93 6.78 7.60
N SER A 111 -5.50 5.99 6.68
CA SER A 111 -6.95 5.75 6.64
C SER A 111 -7.44 4.71 7.67
N ALA A 112 -6.60 3.78 8.09
CA ALA A 112 -6.97 2.80 9.13
C ALA A 112 -6.94 3.43 10.54
N SER A 113 -7.92 3.11 11.38
CA SER A 113 -7.83 3.30 12.82
C SER A 113 -6.82 2.33 13.42
N VAL A 114 -6.33 2.65 14.59
CA VAL A 114 -5.41 1.80 15.34
C VAL A 114 -5.98 1.64 16.73
N ASP A 115 -6.17 0.41 17.18
CA ASP A 115 -6.64 0.11 18.53
C ASP A 115 -5.50 -0.25 19.50
N GLU A 116 -5.82 -0.41 20.79
CA GLU A 116 -4.83 -0.76 21.82
C GLU A 116 -4.20 -2.14 21.60
N LYS A 117 -4.94 -3.08 21.01
CA LYS A 117 -4.45 -4.44 20.75
C LYS A 117 -3.41 -4.41 19.63
N GLU A 118 -3.66 -3.69 18.54
CA GLU A 118 -2.70 -3.45 17.46
C GLU A 118 -1.45 -2.75 18.00
N LEU A 119 -1.61 -1.72 18.83
CA LEU A 119 -0.46 -1.02 19.45
C LEU A 119 0.39 -1.92 20.33
N SER A 120 -0.23 -2.90 21.01
CA SER A 120 0.47 -3.89 21.82
C SER A 120 1.13 -5.02 21.01
N PHE A 121 0.91 -5.04 19.68
CA PHE A 121 1.38 -6.11 18.80
C PHE A 121 2.01 -5.55 17.50
N PRO A 122 3.13 -4.81 17.61
CA PRO A 122 3.81 -4.26 16.44
C PRO A 122 4.36 -5.37 15.54
N LEU A 123 4.22 -5.17 14.23
CA LEU A 123 4.70 -6.07 13.19
C LEU A 123 5.92 -5.50 12.47
N ALA A 124 6.81 -6.40 12.05
CA ALA A 124 7.90 -6.08 11.14
C ALA A 124 7.67 -6.75 9.78
N PHE A 125 7.82 -6.00 8.70
CA PHE A 125 7.66 -6.46 7.32
C PHE A 125 8.99 -6.39 6.56
N SER A 126 9.29 -7.45 5.82
CA SER A 126 10.37 -7.48 4.83
C SER A 126 9.76 -7.67 3.44
N LEU A 127 9.89 -6.67 2.59
CA LEU A 127 9.28 -6.58 1.27
C LEU A 127 10.36 -6.68 0.18
N ALA A 128 10.48 -7.83 -0.47
CA ALA A 128 11.34 -7.99 -1.64
C ALA A 128 10.61 -7.54 -2.91
N ALA A 129 11.20 -6.64 -3.71
CA ALA A 129 10.54 -6.06 -4.88
C ALA A 129 11.53 -5.83 -6.04
N TYR A 130 11.07 -5.93 -7.30
CA TYR A 130 11.99 -5.81 -8.45
C TYR A 130 11.42 -5.15 -9.73
N LYS A 131 10.12 -4.87 -9.84
CA LYS A 131 9.52 -4.41 -11.11
C LYS A 131 8.45 -3.32 -10.94
N ASP A 132 7.38 -3.62 -10.24
CA ASP A 132 6.17 -2.77 -10.28
C ASP A 132 6.06 -1.91 -9.00
N VAL A 133 6.52 -0.66 -9.07
CA VAL A 133 6.48 0.27 -7.91
C VAL A 133 5.06 0.49 -7.41
N GLU A 134 4.07 0.55 -8.31
CA GLU A 134 2.67 0.75 -7.95
C GLU A 134 2.11 -0.41 -7.13
N GLN A 135 2.51 -1.65 -7.43
CA GLN A 135 2.14 -2.79 -6.58
C GLN A 135 2.80 -2.70 -5.21
N VAL A 136 4.06 -2.24 -5.13
CA VAL A 136 4.76 -2.02 -3.85
C VAL A 136 4.05 -0.93 -3.03
N GLU A 137 3.71 0.20 -3.65
CA GLU A 137 2.97 1.30 -3.04
C GLU A 137 1.61 0.82 -2.51
N ARG A 138 0.82 0.13 -3.34
CA ARG A 138 -0.52 -0.35 -2.96
C ARG A 138 -0.44 -1.38 -1.84
N LEU A 139 0.50 -2.32 -1.90
CA LEU A 139 0.73 -3.27 -0.82
C LEU A 139 1.14 -2.56 0.47
N LEU A 140 2.14 -1.67 0.39
CA LEU A 140 2.65 -0.92 1.53
C LEU A 140 1.53 -0.11 2.17
N ARG A 141 0.75 0.62 1.36
CA ARG A 141 -0.43 1.37 1.79
C ARG A 141 -1.46 0.49 2.52
N ALA A 142 -1.73 -0.71 2.01
CA ALA A 142 -2.66 -1.63 2.65
C ALA A 142 -2.15 -2.05 4.04
N VAL A 143 -0.89 -2.47 4.15
CA VAL A 143 -0.35 -2.99 5.42
C VAL A 143 0.14 -1.90 6.38
N TYR A 144 0.30 -0.66 5.90
CA TYR A 144 0.94 0.40 6.66
C TYR A 144 0.19 0.71 7.95
N ARG A 145 0.95 0.67 9.04
CA ARG A 145 0.57 1.17 10.35
C ARG A 145 1.78 1.90 10.94
N PRO A 146 1.58 3.04 11.60
CA PRO A 146 2.65 3.84 12.18
C PRO A 146 3.53 3.11 13.20
N HIS A 147 2.96 2.18 13.96
CA HIS A 147 3.66 1.44 15.03
C HIS A 147 4.41 0.19 14.52
N ASN A 148 4.24 -0.16 13.24
CA ASN A 148 4.95 -1.27 12.60
C ASN A 148 6.28 -0.78 12.02
N VAL A 149 7.10 -1.70 11.52
CA VAL A 149 8.37 -1.40 10.85
C VAL A 149 8.41 -2.09 9.49
N TYR A 150 8.89 -1.40 8.45
CA TYR A 150 8.94 -1.92 7.09
C TYR A 150 10.35 -1.79 6.52
N CYS A 151 10.82 -2.87 5.91
CA CYS A 151 12.08 -2.92 5.20
C CYS A 151 11.83 -3.36 3.75
N ILE A 152 12.14 -2.49 2.79
CA ILE A 152 12.02 -2.76 1.36
C ILE A 152 13.40 -3.18 0.84
N HIS A 153 13.45 -4.35 0.23
CA HIS A 153 14.63 -4.93 -0.40
C HIS A 153 14.45 -4.90 -1.92
N PRO A 154 14.85 -3.81 -2.60
CA PRO A 154 14.81 -3.76 -4.05
C PRO A 154 15.86 -4.71 -4.63
N ASP A 155 15.55 -5.37 -5.76
CA ASP A 155 16.54 -6.10 -6.54
C ASP A 155 17.56 -5.10 -7.11
N ASN A 156 18.85 -5.33 -6.84
CA ASN A 156 19.93 -4.44 -7.27
C ASN A 156 20.04 -4.28 -8.80
N LYS A 157 19.37 -5.13 -9.58
CA LYS A 157 19.33 -5.08 -11.05
C LYS A 157 18.12 -4.32 -11.60
N SER A 158 17.23 -3.85 -10.73
CA SER A 158 16.10 -3.01 -11.13
C SER A 158 16.58 -1.65 -11.65
N SER A 159 15.74 -0.95 -12.41
CA SER A 159 16.12 0.33 -13.03
C SER A 159 16.33 1.46 -11.99
N ASP A 160 17.10 2.48 -12.37
CA ASP A 160 17.27 3.68 -11.54
C ASP A 160 15.94 4.38 -11.25
N ASP A 161 14.99 4.35 -12.21
CA ASP A 161 13.63 4.86 -12.03
C ASP A 161 12.88 4.07 -10.94
N PHE A 162 13.05 2.75 -10.89
CA PHE A 162 12.45 1.90 -9.86
C PHE A 162 13.01 2.24 -8.48
N HIS A 163 14.34 2.28 -8.35
CA HIS A 163 15.00 2.65 -7.08
C HIS A 163 14.63 4.08 -6.64
N SER A 164 14.61 5.04 -7.56
CA SER A 164 14.27 6.43 -7.25
C SER A 164 12.83 6.59 -6.80
N SER A 165 11.89 5.90 -7.46
CA SER A 165 10.49 5.91 -7.07
C SER A 165 10.28 5.32 -5.67
N LEU A 166 10.96 4.22 -5.34
CA LEU A 166 10.92 3.67 -3.98
C LEU A 166 11.49 4.64 -2.95
N ARG A 167 12.59 5.35 -3.26
CA ARG A 167 13.17 6.36 -2.36
C ARG A 167 12.22 7.54 -2.13
N PHE A 168 11.48 7.98 -3.16
CA PHE A 168 10.45 9.01 -3.00
C PHE A 168 9.36 8.57 -2.03
N ILE A 169 8.83 7.35 -2.18
CA ILE A 169 7.81 6.79 -1.30
C ILE A 169 8.33 6.64 0.13
N ALA A 170 9.47 5.97 0.31
CA ALA A 170 10.08 5.72 1.62
C ALA A 170 10.47 7.03 2.32
N GLY A 171 10.89 8.06 1.57
CA GLY A 171 11.20 9.38 2.10
C GLY A 171 10.02 10.08 2.79
N CYS A 172 8.78 9.70 2.48
CA CYS A 172 7.59 10.19 3.16
C CYS A 172 7.11 9.32 4.33
N LEU A 173 7.66 8.11 4.51
CA LEU A 173 7.16 7.13 5.47
C LEU A 173 8.23 6.85 6.54
N PRO A 174 8.11 7.41 7.76
CA PRO A 174 9.21 7.45 8.73
C PRO A 174 9.69 6.06 9.19
N ASN A 175 8.78 5.08 9.26
CA ASN A 175 9.04 3.70 9.68
C ASN A 175 9.26 2.73 8.49
N VAL A 176 9.56 3.26 7.30
CA VAL A 176 9.88 2.49 6.09
C VAL A 176 11.32 2.79 5.68
N ASN A 177 12.13 1.74 5.50
CA ASN A 177 13.49 1.88 5.00
C ASN A 177 13.74 1.01 3.78
N ILE A 178 14.73 1.42 3.00
CA ILE A 178 15.24 0.68 1.86
C ILE A 178 16.58 0.06 2.25
N VAL A 179 16.71 -1.24 2.05
CA VAL A 179 17.94 -1.98 2.30
C VAL A 179 18.39 -2.66 1.01
N GLU A 180 19.42 -2.09 0.39
CA GLU A 180 20.01 -2.56 -0.88
C GLU A 180 20.96 -3.76 -0.68
N ARG A 181 20.70 -4.57 0.37
CA ARG A 181 21.45 -5.80 0.65
C ARG A 181 20.63 -7.02 0.21
N PRO A 182 21.28 -8.05 -0.36
CA PRO A 182 20.62 -9.31 -0.65
C PRO A 182 19.96 -9.86 0.62
N LEU A 183 18.69 -10.24 0.52
CA LEU A 183 18.06 -11.05 1.55
C LEU A 183 18.80 -12.38 1.60
N SER A 184 19.35 -12.73 2.76
CA SER A 184 19.73 -14.12 3.01
C SER A 184 18.47 -14.97 2.89
N GLU A 185 18.55 -16.08 2.15
CA GLU A 185 17.45 -17.05 2.13
C GLU A 185 17.19 -17.50 3.57
N VAL A 186 16.03 -17.13 4.10
CA VAL A 186 15.54 -17.72 5.33
C VAL A 186 14.99 -19.09 4.95
N ASP A 187 15.80 -20.14 5.15
CA ASP A 187 15.34 -21.53 5.07
C ASP A 187 14.39 -21.80 6.24
N ASP A 188 13.16 -21.32 6.10
CA ASP A 188 12.08 -21.69 7.01
C ASP A 188 11.57 -23.08 6.60
N LYS A 189 12.18 -24.10 7.19
CA LYS A 189 11.74 -25.51 7.07
C LYS A 189 10.30 -25.70 7.55
N GLU A 190 9.75 -24.76 8.33
CA GLU A 190 8.34 -24.70 8.69
C GLU A 190 7.61 -23.63 7.87
N ARG A 191 7.38 -23.88 6.57
CA ARG A 191 6.42 -23.07 5.80
C ARG A 191 5.02 -23.22 6.40
N LYS A 192 4.69 -22.43 7.42
CA LYS A 192 3.37 -22.45 8.05
C LYS A 192 2.33 -22.00 7.03
N HIS A 193 1.29 -22.81 6.91
CA HIS A 193 0.36 -22.77 5.80
C HIS A 193 -0.43 -21.46 5.69
N PHE A 194 -0.65 -20.71 6.77
CA PHE A 194 -1.50 -19.50 6.77
C PHE A 194 -0.81 -18.22 6.26
N GLN A 195 0.50 -18.19 6.01
CA GLN A 195 1.17 -16.94 5.65
C GLN A 195 0.73 -16.42 4.28
N ARG A 196 0.54 -17.32 3.31
CA ARG A 196 0.36 -16.94 1.91
C ARG A 196 -0.52 -17.91 1.14
N TYR A 197 -1.68 -17.45 0.72
CA TYR A 197 -2.57 -18.15 -0.19
C TYR A 197 -1.93 -18.26 -1.57
N LYS A 198 -1.87 -19.48 -2.10
CA LYS A 198 -1.34 -19.80 -3.42
C LYS A 198 -2.13 -20.94 -4.03
N VAL A 199 -2.19 -20.94 -5.36
CA VAL A 199 -2.65 -22.10 -6.12
C VAL A 199 -1.50 -22.58 -7.01
N TRP A 200 -1.05 -23.80 -6.74
CA TRP A 200 -0.06 -24.51 -7.55
C TRP A 200 -0.75 -25.30 -8.65
N MET A 201 -0.14 -25.31 -9.83
CA MET A 201 -0.71 -25.85 -11.05
C MET A 201 0.01 -27.13 -11.53
N TYR A 202 1.03 -27.60 -10.81
CA TYR A 202 1.87 -28.73 -11.23
C TYR A 202 1.11 -30.06 -11.31
N ASP A 203 0.14 -30.31 -10.43
CA ASP A 203 -0.60 -31.58 -10.35
C ASP A 203 -2.03 -31.48 -10.92
N VAL A 204 -2.34 -30.39 -11.63
CA VAL A 204 -3.69 -30.11 -12.12
C VAL A 204 -3.81 -30.54 -13.57
N LYS A 205 -4.61 -31.59 -13.82
CA LYS A 205 -4.90 -32.09 -15.18
C LYS A 205 -5.94 -31.24 -15.94
N ASN A 206 -6.86 -30.60 -15.21
CA ASN A 206 -7.86 -29.68 -15.75
C ASN A 206 -7.84 -28.37 -14.95
N TYR A 207 -7.44 -27.29 -15.59
CA TYR A 207 -7.24 -25.98 -14.96
C TYR A 207 -8.55 -25.22 -14.70
N THR A 208 -9.62 -25.59 -15.39
CA THR A 208 -10.92 -24.93 -15.28
C THR A 208 -11.46 -25.00 -13.86
N GLY A 209 -11.76 -23.84 -13.26
CA GLY A 209 -12.25 -23.72 -11.89
C GLY A 209 -11.17 -23.80 -10.80
N VAL A 210 -9.90 -24.08 -11.16
CA VAL A 210 -8.77 -24.09 -10.22
C VAL A 210 -8.01 -22.77 -10.24
N CYS A 211 -7.85 -22.18 -11.42
CA CYS A 211 -7.27 -20.85 -11.61
C CYS A 211 -8.08 -20.16 -12.70
N ASP A 212 -8.80 -19.10 -12.34
CA ASP A 212 -9.51 -18.25 -13.28
C ASP A 212 -8.54 -17.36 -14.07
N GLY A 213 -7.42 -16.97 -13.44
CA GLY A 213 -6.36 -16.24 -14.11
C GLY A 213 -5.44 -17.11 -14.97
N LYS A 214 -4.13 -16.85 -14.94
CA LYS A 214 -3.14 -17.55 -15.78
C LYS A 214 -2.08 -18.30 -14.99
N ALA A 215 -1.66 -19.46 -15.47
CA ALA A 215 -0.53 -20.18 -14.88
C ALA A 215 0.80 -19.62 -15.39
N VAL A 216 1.71 -19.22 -14.49
CA VAL A 216 3.08 -18.80 -14.81
C VAL A 216 4.03 -19.57 -13.92
N ARG A 217 4.93 -20.38 -14.53
CA ARG A 217 5.88 -21.23 -13.79
C ARG A 217 5.20 -22.08 -12.71
N GLY A 218 4.06 -22.70 -13.05
CA GLY A 218 3.31 -23.58 -12.15
C GLY A 218 2.55 -22.88 -11.01
N VAL A 219 2.45 -21.54 -11.00
CA VAL A 219 1.68 -20.79 -10.00
C VAL A 219 0.55 -20.02 -10.69
N CYS A 220 -0.64 -20.04 -10.10
CA CYS A 220 -1.75 -19.21 -10.55
C CYS A 220 -1.46 -17.72 -10.29
N HIS A 221 -1.55 -16.93 -11.35
CA HIS A 221 -1.63 -15.47 -11.29
C HIS A 221 -3.10 -15.11 -11.35
N PHE A 222 -3.64 -14.62 -10.23
CA PHE A 222 -5.07 -14.54 -9.99
C PHE A 222 -5.82 -13.63 -10.96
N GLY A 223 -7.00 -14.09 -11.37
CA GLY A 223 -8.02 -13.34 -12.09
C GLY A 223 -9.22 -12.98 -11.19
N VAL A 224 -10.22 -12.31 -11.77
CA VAL A 224 -11.40 -11.82 -11.04
C VAL A 224 -12.24 -12.95 -10.46
N GLY A 225 -12.32 -14.11 -11.14
CA GLY A 225 -13.00 -15.31 -10.63
C GLY A 225 -12.26 -16.01 -9.50
N ASP A 226 -11.00 -15.64 -9.22
CA ASP A 226 -10.25 -16.14 -8.06
C ASP A 226 -10.53 -15.32 -6.79
N VAL A 227 -11.12 -14.12 -6.90
CA VAL A 227 -11.39 -13.22 -5.76
C VAL A 227 -12.27 -13.85 -4.67
N PRO A 228 -13.39 -14.52 -4.97
CA PRO A 228 -14.26 -15.11 -3.95
C PRO A 228 -13.52 -16.03 -2.97
N ARG A 229 -12.62 -16.87 -3.49
CA ARG A 229 -11.86 -17.82 -2.65
C ARG A 229 -10.70 -17.16 -1.90
N MET A 230 -10.20 -16.02 -2.38
CA MET A 230 -9.18 -15.25 -1.68
C MET A 230 -9.74 -14.52 -0.47
N VAL A 231 -10.91 -13.88 -0.60
CA VAL A 231 -11.48 -13.05 0.48
C VAL A 231 -12.01 -13.85 1.68
N VAL A 232 -12.27 -15.14 1.49
CA VAL A 232 -12.67 -16.07 2.57
C VAL A 232 -11.51 -16.92 3.11
N SER A 233 -10.34 -16.81 2.50
CA SER A 233 -9.16 -17.59 2.87
C SER A 233 -8.61 -17.12 4.23
N PRO A 234 -8.16 -18.04 5.11
CA PRO A 234 -7.55 -17.68 6.40
C PRO A 234 -6.07 -17.27 6.25
N HIS A 235 -5.61 -16.95 5.03
CA HIS A 235 -4.21 -16.59 4.82
C HIS A 235 -4.02 -15.08 4.91
N LEU A 236 -2.87 -14.65 5.42
CA LEU A 236 -2.58 -13.22 5.61
C LEU A 236 -2.30 -12.49 4.29
N PHE A 237 -1.70 -13.17 3.32
CA PHE A 237 -1.35 -12.63 2.00
C PHE A 237 -1.81 -13.56 0.89
N ALA A 238 -1.92 -13.05 -0.33
CA ALA A 238 -2.21 -13.84 -1.52
C ALA A 238 -1.10 -13.69 -2.58
N ASN A 239 -0.82 -14.77 -3.32
CA ASN A 239 0.22 -14.82 -4.34
C ASN A 239 -0.18 -15.74 -5.51
N LYS A 240 -0.15 -15.29 -6.78
CA LYS A 240 0.42 -14.03 -7.32
C LYS A 240 -0.65 -13.17 -7.99
N PHE A 241 -0.46 -11.86 -7.99
CA PHE A 241 -1.16 -10.94 -8.88
C PHE A 241 -0.20 -10.47 -9.97
N SER A 242 -0.73 -10.07 -11.12
CA SER A 242 0.07 -9.43 -12.17
C SER A 242 -0.72 -8.31 -12.80
N TYR A 243 -0.18 -7.10 -12.64
CA TYR A 243 -0.82 -5.88 -13.10
C TYR A 243 -0.90 -5.80 -14.64
N ASP A 244 -0.01 -6.50 -15.34
CA ASP A 244 0.05 -6.60 -16.80
C ASP A 244 -0.92 -7.65 -17.38
N PHE A 245 -1.84 -8.19 -16.59
CA PHE A 245 -2.77 -9.23 -17.04
C PHE A 245 -4.23 -8.94 -16.66
N MET A 246 -4.54 -8.89 -15.37
CA MET A 246 -5.91 -8.72 -14.89
C MET A 246 -5.91 -7.87 -13.61
N PRO A 247 -5.60 -6.57 -13.72
CA PRO A 247 -5.53 -5.66 -12.57
C PRO A 247 -6.85 -5.60 -11.79
N LEU A 248 -8.01 -5.81 -12.43
CA LEU A 248 -9.31 -5.84 -11.74
C LEU A 248 -9.38 -6.83 -10.57
N ALA A 249 -8.66 -7.95 -10.65
CA ALA A 249 -8.60 -8.90 -9.55
C ALA A 249 -7.92 -8.28 -8.31
N TYR A 250 -6.84 -7.53 -8.52
CA TYR A 250 -6.16 -6.81 -7.46
C TYR A 250 -7.01 -5.63 -6.97
N ASP A 251 -7.64 -4.90 -7.90
CA ASP A 251 -8.47 -3.73 -7.57
C ASP A 251 -9.67 -4.12 -6.69
N CYS A 252 -10.36 -5.20 -7.01
CA CYS A 252 -11.47 -5.68 -6.17
C CYS A 252 -11.02 -6.25 -4.83
N VAL A 253 -9.83 -6.85 -4.74
CA VAL A 253 -9.27 -7.26 -3.44
C VAL A 253 -8.86 -6.05 -2.60
N GLU A 254 -8.33 -4.99 -3.23
CA GLU A 254 -8.03 -3.74 -2.53
C GLU A 254 -9.32 -3.06 -2.04
N GLU A 255 -10.36 -2.95 -2.88
CA GLU A 255 -11.66 -2.43 -2.45
C GLU A 255 -12.25 -3.26 -1.28
N TRP A 256 -12.17 -4.58 -1.37
CA TRP A 256 -12.61 -5.48 -0.29
C TRP A 256 -11.87 -5.21 1.02
N TYR A 257 -10.54 -5.07 0.95
CA TYR A 257 -9.73 -4.76 2.11
C TYR A 257 -10.15 -3.44 2.74
N TRP A 258 -10.31 -2.38 1.94
CA TRP A 258 -10.71 -1.08 2.46
C TRP A 258 -12.15 -1.02 2.97
N HIS A 259 -13.05 -1.83 2.40
CA HIS A 259 -14.37 -2.04 2.97
C HIS A 259 -14.28 -2.63 4.38
N LYS A 260 -13.40 -3.60 4.62
CA LYS A 260 -13.17 -4.14 5.98
C LYS A 260 -12.57 -3.10 6.92
N VAL A 261 -11.56 -2.34 6.47
CA VAL A 261 -10.98 -1.24 7.27
C VAL A 261 -12.04 -0.19 7.61
N HIS A 262 -12.95 0.11 6.69
CA HIS A 262 -14.07 1.01 6.97
C HIS A 262 -14.95 0.47 8.11
N LEU A 263 -15.32 -0.81 8.07
CA LEU A 263 -16.11 -1.45 9.13
C LEU A 263 -15.38 -1.43 10.47
N GLU A 264 -14.06 -1.67 10.49
CA GLU A 264 -13.23 -1.56 11.70
C GLU A 264 -13.27 -0.12 12.26
N ASN A 265 -13.05 0.86 11.39
CA ASN A 265 -13.04 2.28 11.74
C ASN A 265 -14.35 2.80 12.34
N VAL A 266 -15.49 2.17 12.02
CA VAL A 266 -16.83 2.56 12.52
C VAL A 266 -17.36 1.59 13.60
N GLY A 267 -16.53 0.66 14.07
CA GLY A 267 -16.92 -0.29 15.12
C GLY A 267 -17.95 -1.33 14.68
N GLN A 268 -18.04 -1.62 13.39
CA GLN A 268 -18.97 -2.60 12.80
C GLN A 268 -18.25 -3.83 12.21
N ALA A 269 -16.94 -3.96 12.41
CA ALA A 269 -16.20 -5.10 11.91
C ALA A 269 -16.67 -6.41 12.56
N PRO A 270 -16.84 -7.49 11.77
CA PRO A 270 -17.10 -8.81 12.33
C PRO A 270 -15.89 -9.29 13.15
N THR A 271 -16.15 -10.08 14.19
CA THR A 271 -15.10 -10.67 15.01
C THR A 271 -14.18 -11.54 14.16
N LEU A 272 -12.86 -11.28 14.23
CA LEU A 272 -11.86 -12.09 13.56
C LEU A 272 -11.78 -13.49 14.20
N ASN A 273 -11.95 -14.54 13.40
CA ASN A 273 -11.69 -15.91 13.85
C ASN A 273 -10.18 -16.13 14.02
N LEU A 274 -9.72 -16.22 15.26
CA LEU A 274 -8.31 -16.37 15.58
C LEU A 274 -7.80 -17.82 15.61
N THR A 275 -8.71 -18.80 15.66
CA THR A 275 -8.37 -20.23 15.77
C THR A 275 -7.35 -20.71 14.74
N PRO A 276 -7.40 -20.29 13.45
CA PRO A 276 -6.39 -20.71 12.47
C PRO A 276 -4.96 -20.23 12.79
N TYR A 277 -4.79 -19.23 13.66
CA TYR A 277 -3.52 -18.53 13.91
C TYR A 277 -2.91 -18.82 15.29
N GLU A 278 -3.66 -19.42 16.23
CA GLU A 278 -3.25 -19.58 17.63
C GLU A 278 -1.90 -20.30 17.79
N MET A 279 -1.64 -21.32 16.97
CA MET A 279 -0.40 -22.11 17.00
C MET A 279 0.69 -21.62 16.03
N SER A 280 0.49 -20.43 15.44
CA SER A 280 1.48 -19.84 14.54
C SER A 280 2.76 -19.44 15.27
N THR A 281 3.89 -19.41 14.57
CA THR A 281 5.15 -18.88 15.13
C THR A 281 5.02 -17.40 15.46
N MET A 282 4.23 -16.65 14.68
CA MET A 282 3.94 -15.24 14.94
C MET A 282 3.28 -15.03 16.31
N VAL A 283 2.44 -15.98 16.76
CA VAL A 283 1.80 -15.93 18.08
C VAL A 283 2.65 -16.57 19.17
N THR A 284 3.26 -17.73 18.89
CA THR A 284 3.95 -18.58 19.90
C THR A 284 5.43 -18.26 20.10
N LYS A 285 6.08 -17.57 19.16
CA LYS A 285 7.50 -17.20 19.22
C LYS A 285 7.65 -15.68 19.02
N ARG A 286 7.02 -14.91 19.91
CA ARG A 286 7.15 -13.45 19.92
C ARG A 286 8.60 -13.07 20.25
N TYR A 287 9.08 -12.04 19.56
CA TYR A 287 10.36 -11.44 19.90
C TYR A 287 10.15 -10.50 21.08
N ASP A 288 10.71 -10.87 22.24
CA ASP A 288 10.62 -10.08 23.48
C ASP A 288 11.87 -9.23 23.74
N GLY A 289 12.81 -9.19 22.78
CA GLY A 289 14.01 -8.38 22.88
C GLY A 289 13.77 -6.90 22.53
N PRO A 290 14.77 -6.02 22.72
CA PRO A 290 14.66 -4.64 22.29
C PRO A 290 14.52 -4.57 20.77
N VAL A 291 13.50 -3.87 20.28
CA VAL A 291 13.37 -3.56 18.85
C VAL A 291 14.28 -2.37 18.58
N LYS A 292 15.46 -2.65 18.04
CA LYS A 292 16.38 -1.61 17.57
C LYS A 292 15.87 -1.07 16.24
N ILE A 293 15.33 0.14 16.28
CA ILE A 293 14.88 0.85 15.08
C ILE A 293 16.06 1.71 14.61
N TRP A 294 16.81 1.18 13.62
CA TRP A 294 17.85 1.91 12.86
C TRP A 294 19.13 2.32 13.61
N GLU A 295 19.64 1.47 14.52
CA GLU A 295 21.06 1.52 14.97
C GLU A 295 22.00 0.82 13.99
#